data_AF-Q9LD87-F1
#
_entry.id   AF-Q9LD87-F1
#
_cell.length_a   1.000
_cell.length_b   1.000
_cell.length_c   1.000
_cell.angle_alpha   90.00
_cell.angle_beta   90.00
_cell.angle_gamma   90.00
#
_symmetry.space_group_name_H-M   'P 1'
#
loop_
_entity.id
_entity.type
_entity.pdbx_description
1 polymer ?
#
loop_
_entity_poly.entity_id
_entity_poly.type
_entity_poly.pdbx_seq_one_letter_code
_entity_poly.pdbx_strand_id
1 'polypeptide(L)' 'GPWTKEEDDRIMELVGKYGAKKWSVIAQNLPGRIGKQCRERW' A
#
# COMPACT_ATOMS: atom_id res chain seq x y z
N GLY A 1 6.17 -7.98 8.90
CA GLY A 1 7.49 -8.31 8.30
C GLY A 1 8.06 -7.11 7.58
N PRO A 2 9.33 -7.19 7.13
CA PRO A 2 9.91 -6.19 6.23
C PRO A 2 9.06 -6.07 4.97
N TRP A 3 9.10 -4.90 4.32
CA TRP A 3 8.43 -4.68 3.04
C TRP A 3 9.24 -5.33 1.92
N THR A 4 8.58 -6.07 1.04
CA THR A 4 9.22 -6.57 -0.18
C THR A 4 9.11 -5.53 -1.29
N LYS A 5 9.96 -5.68 -2.31
CA LYS A 5 9.95 -4.78 -3.47
C LYS A 5 8.61 -4.85 -4.21
N GLU A 6 8.03 -6.03 -4.30
CA GLU A 6 6.73 -6.26 -4.95
C GLU A 6 5.60 -5.53 -4.21
N GLU A 7 5.65 -5.50 -2.87
CA GLU A 7 4.68 -4.74 -2.08
C GLU A 7 4.84 -3.23 -2.29
N ASP A 8 6.07 -2.72 -2.35
CA ASP A 8 6.34 -1.30 -2.62
C ASP A 8 5.89 -0.89 -4.03
N ASP A 9 6.22 -1.69 -5.04
CA ASP A 9 5.79 -1.50 -6.44
C ASP A 9 4.27 -1.45 -6.52
N ARG A 10 3.59 -2.33 -5.78
CA ARG A 10 2.13 -2.34 -5.70
C ARG A 10 1.57 -1.12 -4.99
N ILE A 11 2.20 -0.64 -3.91
CA ILE A 11 1.80 0.62 -3.27
C ILE A 11 1.94 1.79 -4.27
N MET A 12 3.07 1.90 -4.98
CA MET A 12 3.29 2.96 -5.99
C MET A 12 2.20 2.95 -7.06
N GLU A 13 1.88 1.79 -7.61
CA GLU A 13 0.81 1.63 -8.61
C GLU A 13 -0.55 2.06 -8.04
N LEU A 14 -0.90 1.57 -6.85
CA LEU A 14 -2.20 1.82 -6.22
C LEU A 14 -2.33 3.28 -5.77
N VAL A 15 -1.26 3.91 -5.28
CA VAL A 15 -1.25 5.34 -4.95
C VAL A 15 -1.37 6.18 -6.21
N GLY A 16 -0.70 5.82 -7.30
CA GLY A 16 -0.89 6.47 -8.60
C GLY A 16 -2.35 6.40 -9.08
N LYS A 17 -3.01 5.25 -8.88
CA LYS A 17 -4.40 5.01 -9.31
C LYS A 17 -5.47 5.64 -8.41
N TYR A 18 -5.32 5.53 -7.09
CA TYR A 18 -6.35 5.91 -6.11
C TYR A 18 -6.03 7.19 -5.34
N GLY A 19 -4.78 7.68 -5.43
CA GLY A 19 -4.24 8.78 -4.65
C GLY A 19 -3.82 8.37 -3.24
N ALA A 20 -2.89 9.14 -2.65
CA ALA A 20 -2.31 8.95 -1.32
C ALA A 20 -3.27 9.31 -0.15
N LYS A 21 -4.56 8.96 -0.30
CA LYS A 21 -5.65 9.27 0.64
C LYS A 21 -6.48 8.04 0.98
N LYS A 22 -6.49 7.04 0.09
CA LYS A 22 -7.34 5.85 0.19
C LYS A 22 -6.58 4.62 0.68
N TRP A 23 -5.85 4.75 1.79
CA TRP A 23 -5.00 3.69 2.33
C TRP A 23 -5.73 2.38 2.67
N SER A 24 -6.99 2.48 3.10
CA SER A 24 -7.81 1.29 3.35
C SER A 24 -8.08 0.49 2.08
N VAL A 25 -8.22 1.17 0.92
CA VAL A 25 -8.41 0.52 -0.39
C VAL A 25 -7.08 -0.08 -0.89
N ILE A 26 -5.97 0.63 -0.66
CA ILE A 26 -4.63 0.16 -1.02
C ILE A 26 -4.31 -1.14 -0.26
N ALA A 27 -4.56 -1.17 1.05
CA ALA A 27 -4.33 -2.33 1.88
C ALA A 27 -5.18 -3.56 1.50
N GLN A 28 -6.38 -3.37 0.96
CA GLN A 28 -7.19 -4.50 0.45
C GLN A 28 -6.50 -5.25 -0.72
N ASN A 29 -5.57 -4.60 -1.42
CA ASN A 29 -4.80 -5.19 -2.50
C ASN A 29 -3.45 -5.75 -2.04
N LEU A 30 -3.13 -5.65 -0.74
CA LEU A 30 -1.89 -6.09 -0.14
C LEU A 30 -2.20 -7.08 1.01
N PRO A 31 -2.34 -8.38 0.70
CA PRO A 31 -2.66 -9.37 1.73
C PRO A 31 -1.60 -9.38 2.83
N GLY A 32 -2.05 -9.30 4.09
CA GLY A 32 -1.15 -9.21 5.24
C GLY A 32 -0.68 -7.79 5.60
N ARG A 33 -1.11 -6.76 4.86
CA ARG A 33 -0.88 -5.34 5.19
C ARG A 33 -2.19 -4.63 5.50
N ILE A 34 -2.11 -3.65 6.39
CA ILE A 34 -3.24 -2.79 6.76
C ILE A 34 -3.01 -1.35 6.30
N GLY A 35 -4.08 -0.56 6.19
CA GLY A 35 -4.01 0.81 5.66
C GLY A 35 -3.04 1.70 6.42
N LYS A 36 -2.95 1.55 7.75
CA LYS A 36 -1.96 2.28 8.57
C LYS A 36 -0.53 1.99 8.11
N GLN A 37 -0.19 0.73 7.86
CA GLN A 37 1.14 0.33 7.41
C GLN A 37 1.46 0.87 6.02
N CYS A 38 0.49 0.84 5.10
CA CYS A 38 0.67 1.38 3.75
C CYS A 38 0.96 2.89 3.79
N ARG A 39 0.27 3.63 4.67
CA ARG A 39 0.50 5.07 4.88
C ARG A 39 1.85 5.38 5.52
N GLU A 40 2.31 4.54 6.45
CA GLU A 40 3.61 4.73 7.11
C GLU A 40 4.79 4.34 6.21
N ARG A 41 4.55 3.47 5.23
CA ARG A 41 5.55 3.04 4.24
C ARG A 41 5.69 4.03 3.07
N TRP A 42 4.57 4.57 2.62
CA TRP A 42 4.53 5.60 1.58
C TRP A 42 5.16 6.92 2.06
#